data_AF-A0AAX4KMD3-F1
#
_entry.id   AF-A0AAX4KMD3-F1
#
_cell.length_a   1.000
_cell.length_b   1.000
_cell.length_c   1.000
_cell.angle_alpha   90.00
_cell.angle_beta   90.00
_cell.angle_gamma   90.00
#
_symmetry.space_group_name_H-M   'P 1'
#
loop_
_entity.id
_entity.type
_entity.pdbx_description
1 polymer ?
#
loop_
_entity_poly.entity_id
_entity_poly.type
_entity_poly.pdbx_seq_one_letter_code
_entity_poly.pdbx_strand_id
1 'polypeptide(L)'
;MSSTEAPSIKEQPATKAPSGGEHDSSALNAEYQAEDTDITLRSSDGLDFKVHKWALMGSSKVFHGMLTVGNKEIGATIDLIDKKIEHS
;
A
#
# COMPACT_ATOMS: atom_id res chain seq x y z
N MET A 1 -18.29 -37.30 -12.19
CA MET A 1 -16.82 -37.35 -12.28
C MET A 1 -16.35 -35.91 -12.43
N SER A 2 -15.80 -35.36 -11.36
CA SER A 2 -15.32 -33.97 -11.30
C SER A 2 -13.98 -33.85 -11.99
N SER A 3 -13.76 -32.77 -12.75
CA SER A 3 -12.42 -32.22 -12.99
C SER A 3 -12.60 -30.73 -13.23
N THR A 4 -12.26 -29.95 -12.20
CA THR A 4 -12.18 -28.49 -12.23
C THR A 4 -10.72 -28.14 -12.50
N GLU A 5 -10.46 -27.52 -13.65
CA GLU A 5 -9.14 -27.07 -14.07
C GLU A 5 -8.82 -25.75 -13.33
N ALA A 6 -7.70 -25.72 -12.59
CA ALA A 6 -7.21 -24.55 -11.89
C ALA A 6 -6.31 -23.71 -12.83
N PRO A 7 -6.39 -22.37 -12.82
CA PRO A 7 -5.54 -21.55 -13.66
C PRO A 7 -4.09 -21.54 -13.14
N SER A 8 -3.17 -21.76 -14.08
CA SER A 8 -1.73 -21.84 -13.92
C SER A 8 -1.14 -20.50 -13.43
N ILE A 9 -0.57 -20.50 -12.22
CA ILE A 9 0.26 -19.41 -11.71
C ILE A 9 1.62 -19.53 -12.42
N LYS A 10 1.95 -18.54 -13.25
CA LYS A 10 3.30 -18.41 -13.82
C LYS A 10 4.27 -18.08 -12.69
N GLU A 11 5.10 -19.03 -12.31
CA GLU A 11 6.30 -18.80 -11.49
C GLU A 11 7.23 -17.82 -12.20
N GLN A 12 7.55 -16.71 -11.52
CA GLN A 12 8.55 -15.75 -11.95
C GLN A 12 9.88 -16.11 -11.25
N PRO A 13 11.00 -16.26 -11.99
CA PRO A 13 12.22 -16.86 -11.48
C PRO A 13 12.94 -15.99 -10.46
N ALA A 14 13.29 -16.58 -9.31
CA ALA A 14 14.11 -16.00 -8.28
C ALA A 14 15.50 -15.63 -8.85
N THR A 15 15.80 -14.33 -8.92
CA THR A 15 17.14 -13.85 -9.24
C THR A 15 17.71 -13.04 -8.07
N LYS A 16 18.63 -13.71 -7.35
CA LYS A 16 19.89 -13.22 -6.77
C LYS A 16 19.85 -11.92 -5.96
N ALA A 17 19.93 -12.07 -4.63
CA ALA A 17 20.14 -10.99 -3.66
C ALA A 17 21.43 -10.18 -3.95
N PRO A 18 21.40 -8.84 -3.87
CA PRO A 18 22.59 -8.04 -3.69
C PRO A 18 22.86 -7.77 -2.20
N SER A 19 24.12 -7.93 -1.83
CA SER A 19 24.69 -7.57 -0.53
C SER A 19 24.86 -6.06 -0.38
N GLY A 20 24.51 -5.52 0.78
CA GLY A 20 25.08 -4.27 1.32
C GLY A 20 24.77 -2.99 0.55
N GLY A 21 23.60 -2.42 0.80
CA GLY A 21 23.22 -1.05 0.45
C GLY A 21 22.05 -0.66 1.34
N GLU A 22 21.94 0.63 1.67
CA GLU A 22 20.78 1.20 2.38
C GLU A 22 19.51 0.54 1.82
N HIS A 23 18.75 -0.12 2.69
CA HIS A 23 17.55 -0.86 2.27
C HIS A 23 16.62 0.15 1.60
N ASP A 24 16.62 0.15 0.26
CA ASP A 24 15.75 0.97 -0.55
C ASP A 24 14.33 0.41 -0.36
N SER A 25 13.67 0.87 0.71
CA SER A 25 12.34 0.43 1.13
C SER A 25 11.32 0.55 0.00
N SER A 26 11.60 1.43 -0.98
CA SER A 26 10.80 1.68 -2.16
C SER A 26 10.76 0.49 -3.15
N ALA A 27 11.74 -0.42 -3.12
CA ALA A 27 11.77 -1.58 -4.01
C ALA A 27 10.62 -2.56 -3.71
N LEU A 28 10.15 -2.63 -2.46
CA LEU A 28 9.08 -3.55 -2.03
C LEU A 28 7.71 -3.12 -2.53
N ASN A 29 7.52 -1.82 -2.79
CA ASN A 29 6.24 -1.25 -3.20
C ASN A 29 6.38 -0.28 -4.38
N ALA A 30 7.32 -0.57 -5.29
CA ALA A 30 7.65 0.29 -6.44
C ALA A 30 6.43 0.64 -7.31
N GLU A 31 5.44 -0.25 -7.40
CA GLU A 31 4.18 -0.04 -8.12
C GLU A 31 3.31 1.08 -7.52
N TYR A 32 3.58 1.48 -6.27
CA TYR A 32 2.83 2.48 -5.50
C TYR A 32 3.64 3.77 -5.30
N GLN A 33 4.59 4.10 -6.19
CA GLN A 33 5.41 5.31 -6.09
C GLN A 33 5.10 6.39 -7.14
N ALA A 34 3.97 6.26 -7.83
CA ALA A 34 3.52 7.19 -8.88
C ALA A 34 3.33 8.63 -8.37
N GLU A 35 3.71 9.60 -9.21
CA GLU A 35 3.70 11.04 -8.86
C GLU A 35 2.32 11.68 -8.96
N ASP A 36 1.39 11.09 -9.71
CA ASP A 36 0.04 11.61 -9.99
C ASP A 36 -0.99 11.30 -8.90
N THR A 37 -0.52 11.01 -7.69
CA THR A 37 -1.32 10.53 -6.57
C THR A 37 -1.69 11.67 -5.61
N ASP A 38 -2.82 11.52 -4.93
CA ASP A 38 -3.37 12.61 -4.08
C ASP A 38 -3.04 12.42 -2.60
N ILE A 39 -2.75 11.19 -2.18
CA ILE A 39 -2.52 10.81 -0.78
C ILE A 39 -1.40 9.78 -0.66
N THR A 40 -0.71 9.81 0.47
CA THR A 40 0.27 8.78 0.86
C THR A 40 -0.24 8.04 2.09
N LEU A 41 -0.29 6.72 2.05
CA LEU A 41 -0.57 5.88 3.21
C LEU A 41 0.74 5.36 3.77
N ARG A 42 1.01 5.58 5.06
CA ARG A 42 2.22 5.07 5.72
C ARG A 42 1.86 3.90 6.62
N SER A 43 2.40 2.71 6.36
CA SER A 43 2.23 1.55 7.23
C SER A 43 3.18 1.60 8.43
N SER A 44 2.94 0.73 9.42
CA SER A 44 3.74 0.63 10.64
C SER A 44 5.19 0.19 10.41
N ASP A 45 5.45 -0.54 9.32
CA ASP A 45 6.80 -0.91 8.88
C ASP A 45 7.55 0.26 8.21
N GLY A 46 6.92 1.43 8.08
CA GLY A 46 7.51 2.63 7.50
C GLY A 46 7.44 2.69 5.98
N LEU A 47 6.70 1.78 5.32
CA LEU A 47 6.48 1.87 3.88
C LEU A 47 5.41 2.93 3.54
N ASP A 48 5.74 3.78 2.57
CA ASP A 48 4.85 4.81 2.05
C ASP A 48 4.23 4.34 0.73
N PHE A 49 2.90 4.26 0.68
CA PHE A 49 2.12 3.89 -0.50
C PHE A 49 1.41 5.11 -1.05
N LYS A 50 1.81 5.55 -2.23
CA LYS A 50 1.14 6.65 -2.93
C LYS A 50 -0.07 6.10 -3.69
N VAL A 51 -1.25 6.66 -3.40
CA VAL A 51 -2.52 6.17 -3.97
C VAL A 51 -3.46 7.32 -4.32
N HIS A 52 -4.40 7.05 -5.21
CA HIS A 52 -5.47 8.01 -5.50
C HIS A 52 -6.61 7.88 -4.52
N LYS A 53 -7.10 9.04 -4.05
CA LYS A 53 -8.17 9.11 -3.05
C LYS A 53 -9.45 8.42 -3.52
N TRP A 54 -9.84 8.65 -4.78
CA TRP A 54 -11.09 8.14 -5.35
C TRP A 54 -11.12 6.61 -5.42
N ALA A 55 -10.00 5.97 -5.79
CA ALA A 55 -9.89 4.52 -5.83
C ALA A 55 -10.04 3.91 -4.44
N LEU A 56 -9.39 4.50 -3.43
CA LEU A 56 -9.45 4.04 -2.04
C LEU A 56 -10.85 4.25 -1.41
N MET A 57 -11.50 5.36 -1.74
CA MET A 57 -12.88 5.64 -1.31
C MET A 57 -13.90 4.71 -1.97
N GLY A 58 -13.64 4.25 -3.19
CA GLY A 58 -14.49 3.29 -3.91
C GLY A 58 -14.33 1.85 -3.38
N SER A 59 -13.13 1.49 -2.91
CA SER A 59 -12.82 0.15 -2.42
C SER A 59 -13.17 -0.08 -0.95
N SER A 60 -13.25 0.98 -0.13
CA SER A 60 -13.48 0.86 1.32
C SER A 60 -14.41 1.92 1.88
N LYS A 61 -15.49 1.48 2.56
CA LYS A 61 -16.41 2.37 3.28
C LYS A 61 -15.75 3.10 4.44
N VAL A 62 -14.75 2.48 5.08
CA VAL A 62 -14.00 3.10 6.20
C VAL A 62 -13.17 4.26 5.66
N PHE A 63 -12.37 4.01 4.62
CA PHE A 63 -11.60 5.07 3.98
C PHE A 63 -12.51 6.13 3.37
N HIS A 64 -13.65 5.76 2.78
CA HIS A 64 -14.64 6.71 2.29
C HIS A 64 -15.09 7.69 3.37
N GLY A 65 -15.51 7.20 4.54
CA GLY A 65 -15.91 8.04 5.66
C GLY A 65 -14.76 8.91 6.16
N MET A 66 -13.60 8.29 6.42
CA MET A 66 -12.42 8.99 6.93
C MET A 66 -11.95 10.12 6.01
N LEU A 67 -11.91 9.88 4.70
CA LEU A 67 -11.45 10.82 3.68
C LEU A 67 -12.49 11.87 3.29
N THR A 68 -13.77 11.64 3.59
CA THR A 68 -14.85 12.63 3.41
C THR A 68 -14.90 13.62 4.57
N VAL A 69 -14.62 13.14 5.79
CA VAL A 69 -14.62 13.96 7.01
C VAL A 69 -13.26 14.65 7.24
N GLY A 70 -12.16 13.98 6.88
CA GLY A 70 -10.79 14.44 7.06
C GLY A 70 -10.34 15.55 6.10
N ASN A 71 -9.29 16.27 6.50
CA ASN A 71 -8.78 17.48 5.86
C ASN A 71 -8.51 17.27 4.34
N LYS A 72 -8.83 18.30 3.53
CA LYS A 72 -8.83 18.25 2.06
C LYS A 72 -7.46 18.53 1.44
N GLU A 73 -6.40 18.45 2.22
CA GLU A 73 -5.03 18.76 1.79
C GLU A 73 -4.59 17.72 0.74
N ILE A 74 -4.13 18.22 -0.42
CA ILE A 74 -3.51 17.40 -1.46
C ILE A 74 -2.11 17.02 -0.97
N GLY A 75 -1.74 15.75 -1.08
CA GLY A 75 -0.47 15.23 -0.56
C GLY A 75 -0.50 14.90 0.93
N ALA A 76 -1.69 14.74 1.53
CA ALA A 76 -1.81 14.30 2.91
C ALA A 76 -1.18 12.92 3.11
N THR A 77 -0.34 12.78 4.15
CA THR A 77 0.13 11.49 4.64
C THR A 77 -0.81 10.98 5.73
N ILE A 78 -1.30 9.75 5.57
CA ILE A 78 -2.16 9.07 6.53
C ILE A 78 -1.38 7.92 7.15
N ASP A 79 -1.00 8.07 8.41
CA ASP A 79 -0.37 6.99 9.16
C ASP A 79 -1.40 5.91 9.48
N LEU A 80 -1.22 4.71 8.93
CA LEU A 80 -2.03 3.51 9.20
C LEU A 80 -1.57 2.79 10.47
N ILE A 81 -1.18 3.56 11.47
CA ILE A 81 -0.76 3.05 12.77
C ILE A 81 -1.72 3.53 13.83
N ASP A 82 -2.24 2.58 14.60
CA ASP A 82 -2.97 2.94 15.81
C ASP A 82 -1.95 3.09 16.94
N LYS A 83 -1.44 4.31 17.12
CA LYS A 83 -0.51 4.65 18.22
C LYS A 83 -1.10 4.35 19.60
N LYS A 84 -2.41 4.12 19.70
CA LYS A 84 -3.13 3.92 20.96
C LYS A 84 -3.10 2.47 21.45
N ILE A 85 -2.80 1.50 20.58
CA ILE A 85 -2.75 0.07 20.95
C ILE A 85 -1.34 -0.47 21.19
N GLU A 86 -0.29 0.24 20.79
CA GLU A 86 1.10 -0.26 20.92
C GLU A 86 1.71 -0.11 22.33
N HIS A 87 0.97 0.43 23.30
CA HIS A 87 1.41 0.63 24.69
C HIS A 87 0.58 -0.14 25.74
N SER A 88 -0.21 -1.14 25.35
CA SER A 88 -0.98 -2.00 26.28
C SER A 88 -0.27 -3.30 26.63
#